data_AF-A0A496W9L9-F1
#
_entry.id   AF-A0A496W9L9-F1
#
_cell.length_a   1.000
_cell.length_b   1.000
_cell.length_c   1.000
_cell.angle_alpha   90.00
_cell.angle_beta   90.00
_cell.angle_gamma   90.00
#
_symmetry.space_group_name_H-M   'P 1'
#
loop_
_entity.id
_entity.type
_entity.pdbx_description
1 polymer ?
#
loop_
_entity_poly.entity_id
_entity_poly.type
_entity_poly.pdbx_seq_one_letter_code
_entity_poly.pdbx_strand_id
1 'polypeptide(L)'
;MNTKNSQTIQTLVERFTSHIETYQQSTYLETQTRREFIDPFFIALGWDVANEQGYAEAYKDVIHEDALKIGRATKAPDYSFRIGGVRKFFLEAKKPSIQIKNNAQAAFQVRRYGWSAKLPLSI
;
A
#
# COMPACT_ATOMS: atom_id res chain seq x y z
N MET A 1 14.55 11.59 8.49
CA MET A 1 13.34 11.05 9.15
C MET A 1 13.38 11.49 10.60
N ASN A 2 12.33 12.13 11.14
CA ASN A 2 12.37 12.59 12.53
C ASN A 2 12.27 11.38 13.50
N THR A 3 12.72 11.54 14.74
CA THR A 3 12.74 10.46 15.76
C THR A 3 11.34 9.90 16.03
N LYS A 4 10.30 10.74 15.96
CA LYS A 4 8.90 10.36 16.18
C LYS A 4 8.40 9.38 15.11
N ASN A 5 8.74 9.60 13.85
CA ASN A 5 8.33 8.74 12.74
C ASN A 5 8.99 7.35 12.81
N SER A 6 10.26 7.29 13.20
CA SER A 6 10.95 6.00 13.41
C SER A 6 10.31 5.21 14.55
N GLN A 7 9.92 5.89 15.64
CA GLN A 7 9.20 5.27 16.75
C GLN A 7 7.83 4.74 16.31
N THR A 8 7.07 5.50 15.51
CA THR A 8 5.79 5.03 14.96
C THR A 8 5.95 3.73 14.18
N ILE A 9 6.93 3.66 13.27
CA ILE A 9 7.19 2.45 12.49
C ILE A 9 7.57 1.29 13.43
N GLN A 10 8.45 1.53 14.40
CA GLN A 10 8.85 0.51 15.36
C GLN A 10 7.62 -0.03 16.13
N THR A 11 6.75 0.84 16.63
CA THR A 11 5.52 0.44 17.33
C THR A 11 4.57 -0.36 16.42
N LEU A 12 4.44 0.01 15.14
CA LEU A 12 3.64 -0.75 14.19
C LEU A 12 4.20 -2.15 13.97
N VAL A 13 5.53 -2.27 13.81
CA VAL A 13 6.20 -3.57 13.64
C VAL A 13 6.05 -4.41 14.89
N GLU A 14 6.34 -3.87 16.07
CA GLU A 14 6.23 -4.57 17.35
C GLU A 14 4.81 -5.08 17.58
N ARG A 15 3.79 -4.24 17.38
CA ARG A 15 2.38 -4.63 17.50
C ARG A 15 1.99 -5.70 16.48
N PHE A 16 2.46 -5.57 15.24
CA PHE A 16 2.18 -6.57 14.21
C PHE A 16 2.76 -7.93 14.58
N THR A 17 4.01 -7.96 15.03
CA THR A 17 4.71 -9.19 15.42
C THR A 17 4.12 -9.80 16.69
N SER A 18 3.76 -9.00 17.70
CA SER A 18 3.21 -9.52 18.96
C SER A 18 1.82 -10.12 18.84
N HIS A 19 1.06 -9.79 17.79
CA HIS A 19 -0.31 -10.25 17.58
C HIS A 19 -0.52 -10.93 16.21
N ILE A 20 0.55 -11.44 15.59
CA ILE A 20 0.50 -12.03 14.26
C ILE A 20 -0.50 -13.18 14.14
N GLU A 21 -0.63 -14.01 15.18
CA GLU A 21 -1.58 -15.12 15.21
C GLU A 21 -3.04 -14.64 15.10
N THR A 22 -3.38 -13.52 15.74
CA THR A 22 -4.71 -12.89 15.62
C THR A 22 -4.93 -12.34 14.21
N TYR A 23 -3.93 -11.67 13.64
CA TYR A 23 -4.05 -11.08 12.31
C TYR A 23 -4.07 -12.11 11.17
N GLN A 24 -3.60 -13.34 11.43
CA GLN A 24 -3.70 -14.45 10.49
C GLN A 24 -5.02 -15.21 10.55
N GLN A 25 -5.92 -14.86 11.49
CA GLN A 25 -7.25 -15.44 11.51
C GLN A 25 -8.05 -15.05 10.27
N SER A 26 -8.94 -15.94 9.82
CA SER A 26 -9.77 -15.71 8.61
C SER A 26 -10.69 -14.49 8.72
N THR A 27 -11.04 -14.12 9.94
CA THR A 27 -11.84 -12.95 10.32
C THR A 27 -11.12 -11.63 10.09
N TYR A 28 -9.77 -11.61 10.11
CA TYR A 28 -9.01 -10.40 9.86
C TYR A 28 -8.96 -10.09 8.36
N LEU A 29 -9.36 -8.89 7.99
CA LEU A 29 -9.56 -8.49 6.60
C LEU A 29 -8.40 -7.67 6.05
N GLU A 30 -8.29 -7.63 4.72
CA GLU A 30 -7.28 -6.83 4.03
C GLU A 30 -7.47 -5.33 4.32
N THR A 31 -8.71 -4.85 4.36
CA THR A 31 -9.03 -3.48 4.76
C THR A 31 -8.54 -3.12 6.16
N GLN A 32 -8.54 -4.07 7.10
CA GLN A 32 -7.97 -3.84 8.44
C GLN A 32 -6.45 -3.75 8.37
N THR A 33 -5.81 -4.63 7.60
CA THR A 33 -4.36 -4.59 7.35
C THR A 33 -3.94 -3.23 6.79
N ARG A 34 -4.71 -2.74 5.82
CA ARG A 34 -4.53 -1.43 5.21
C ARG A 34 -4.59 -0.30 6.23
N ARG A 35 -5.72 -0.17 6.94
CA ARG A 35 -5.98 0.93 7.88
C ARG A 35 -5.12 0.89 9.14
N GLU A 36 -4.86 -0.30 9.68
CA GLU A 36 -4.18 -0.45 10.95
C GLU A 36 -2.66 -0.44 10.80
N PHE A 37 -2.11 -0.85 9.65
CA PHE A 37 -0.66 -1.01 9.47
C PHE A 37 -0.10 -0.30 8.24
N ILE A 38 -0.68 -0.48 7.05
CA ILE A 38 -0.10 0.08 5.81
C ILE A 38 -0.22 1.60 5.79
N ASP A 39 -1.42 2.14 6.00
CA ASP A 39 -1.66 3.58 6.02
C ASP A 39 -0.76 4.30 7.05
N PRO A 40 -0.74 3.91 8.34
CA PRO A 40 0.13 4.60 9.31
C PRO A 40 1.62 4.39 9.05
N PHE A 41 2.02 3.28 8.42
CA PHE A 41 3.42 3.07 8.03
C PHE A 41 3.85 4.06 6.94
N PHE A 42 3.04 4.25 5.89
CA PHE A 42 3.35 5.21 4.84
C PHE A 42 3.21 6.67 5.29
N ILE A 43 2.26 6.96 6.18
CA ILE A 43 2.18 8.28 6.85
C ILE A 43 3.47 8.55 7.63
N ALA A 44 3.98 7.57 8.39
CA ALA A 44 5.25 7.73 9.11
C ALA A 44 6.45 7.90 8.17
N LEU A 45 6.41 7.31 6.97
CA LEU A 45 7.39 7.56 5.91
C LEU A 45 7.26 8.96 5.26
N GLY A 46 6.21 9.71 5.58
CA GLY A 46 5.99 11.09 5.14
C GLY A 46 5.02 11.23 3.96
N TRP A 47 4.29 10.18 3.60
CA TRP A 47 3.27 10.26 2.56
C TRP A 47 1.94 10.78 3.11
N ASP A 48 1.29 11.68 2.39
CA ASP A 48 -0.06 12.13 2.73
C ASP A 48 -1.13 11.14 2.24
N VAL A 49 -1.27 10.01 2.95
CA VAL A 49 -2.19 8.93 2.58
C VAL A 49 -3.66 9.37 2.70
N ALA A 50 -3.98 10.18 3.71
CA ALA A 50 -5.35 10.63 3.99
C ALA A 50 -5.72 11.95 3.29
N ASN A 51 -4.78 12.55 2.55
CA ASN A 51 -4.91 13.88 1.95
C ASN A 51 -5.23 14.97 3.01
N GLU A 52 -4.55 14.93 4.16
CA GLU A 52 -4.70 15.92 5.24
C GLU A 52 -4.29 17.33 4.80
N GLN A 53 -3.40 17.45 3.80
CA GLN A 53 -3.04 18.74 3.21
C GLN A 53 -4.15 19.31 2.31
N GLY A 54 -5.19 18.53 2.00
CA GLY A 54 -6.33 18.99 1.22
C GLY A 54 -6.02 19.22 -0.26
N TYR A 55 -5.03 18.52 -0.82
CA TYR A 55 -4.70 18.65 -2.24
C TYR A 55 -5.86 18.21 -3.12
N ALA A 56 -5.97 18.87 -4.28
CA ALA A 56 -6.89 18.44 -5.33
C ALA A 56 -6.52 17.04 -5.83
N GLU A 57 -7.49 16.29 -6.37
CA GLU A 57 -7.31 14.89 -6.79
C GLU A 57 -6.07 14.65 -7.67
N ALA A 58 -5.78 15.59 -8.59
CA ALA A 58 -4.63 15.51 -9.50
C ALA A 58 -3.26 15.56 -8.79
N TYR A 59 -3.22 16.11 -7.57
CA TYR A 59 -2.01 16.37 -6.81
C TYR A 59 -1.93 15.58 -5.50
N LYS A 60 -2.90 14.70 -5.22
CA LYS A 60 -2.80 13.79 -4.09
C LYS A 60 -1.54 12.94 -4.19
N ASP A 61 -0.84 12.83 -3.06
CA ASP A 61 0.33 11.98 -2.90
C ASP A 61 -0.01 10.49 -3.06
N VAL A 62 -1.21 10.10 -2.59
CA VAL A 62 -1.69 8.73 -2.64
C VAL A 62 -3.11 8.69 -3.19
N ILE A 63 -3.32 7.88 -4.23
CA ILE A 63 -4.65 7.60 -4.77
C ILE A 63 -5.00 6.15 -4.49
N HIS A 64 -6.11 5.94 -3.80
CA HIS A 64 -6.67 4.61 -3.59
C HIS A 64 -7.43 4.15 -4.83
N GLU A 65 -7.26 2.89 -5.21
CA GLU A 65 -7.97 2.27 -6.34
C GLU A 65 -7.81 3.04 -7.68
N ASP A 66 -6.60 3.50 -7.97
CA ASP A 66 -6.28 4.25 -9.19
C ASP A 66 -6.43 3.41 -10.47
N ALA A 67 -7.53 3.60 -11.19
CA ALA A 67 -7.88 2.80 -12.35
C ALA A 67 -6.85 2.89 -13.50
N LEU A 68 -6.41 1.72 -13.97
CA LEU A 68 -5.49 1.52 -15.08
C LEU A 68 -6.12 0.63 -16.16
N LYS A 69 -5.93 1.01 -17.42
CA LYS A 69 -6.26 0.14 -18.56
C LYS A 69 -5.13 -0.85 -18.80
N ILE A 70 -5.44 -2.14 -18.69
CA ILE A 70 -4.50 -3.23 -18.91
C ILE A 70 -5.08 -4.18 -19.96
N GLY A 71 -4.61 -4.04 -21.20
CA GLY A 71 -5.23 -4.68 -22.35
C GLY A 71 -6.66 -4.17 -22.54
N ARG A 72 -7.65 -5.06 -22.47
CA ARG A 72 -9.08 -4.71 -22.58
C ARG A 72 -9.79 -4.50 -21.24
N ALA A 73 -9.13 -4.77 -20.11
CA ALA A 73 -9.72 -4.66 -18.79
C ALA A 73 -9.25 -3.38 -18.07
N THR A 74 -10.14 -2.78 -17.29
CA THR A 74 -9.76 -1.78 -16.29
C THR A 74 -9.50 -2.49 -14.97
N LYS A 75 -8.36 -2.23 -14.36
CA LYS A 75 -7.97 -2.76 -13.05
C LYS A 75 -7.40 -1.64 -12.19
N ALA A 76 -7.46 -1.78 -10.87
CA ALA A 76 -6.94 -0.80 -9.95
C ALA A 76 -6.03 -1.48 -8.92
N PRO A 77 -4.82 -0.95 -8.65
CA PRO A 77 -4.06 -1.32 -7.48
C PRO A 77 -4.69 -0.71 -6.22
N ASP A 78 -4.44 -1.28 -5.04
CA ASP A 78 -4.94 -0.72 -3.78
C ASP A 78 -4.48 0.73 -3.56
N TYR A 79 -3.22 1.02 -3.90
CA TYR A 79 -2.62 2.34 -3.78
C TYR A 79 -1.77 2.70 -5.01
N SER A 80 -1.85 3.96 -5.43
CA SER A 80 -0.90 4.61 -6.33
C SER A 80 -0.23 5.77 -5.63
N PHE A 81 1.09 5.68 -5.48
CA PHE A 81 1.92 6.71 -4.87
C PHE A 81 2.47 7.64 -5.95
N ARG A 82 2.37 8.96 -5.72
CA ARG A 82 2.64 10.01 -6.69
C ARG A 82 3.41 11.16 -6.06
N ILE A 83 4.31 11.78 -6.81
CA ILE A 83 4.97 13.03 -6.39
C ILE A 83 4.71 14.06 -7.48
N GLY A 84 4.09 15.19 -7.11
CA GLY A 84 3.70 16.23 -8.07
C GLY A 84 2.75 15.70 -9.16
N GLY A 85 1.84 14.79 -8.80
CA GLY A 85 0.90 14.14 -9.74
C GLY A 85 1.51 13.01 -10.58
N VAL A 86 2.83 12.79 -10.53
CA VAL A 86 3.51 11.74 -11.30
C VAL A 86 3.61 10.45 -10.49
N ARG A 87 3.03 9.36 -11.01
CA ARG A 87 3.10 8.01 -10.42
C ARG A 87 4.56 7.56 -10.22
N LYS A 88 4.84 6.99 -9.05
CA LYS A 88 6.15 6.46 -8.66
C LYS A 88 6.16 4.95 -8.48
N PHE A 89 5.17 4.43 -7.77
CA PHE A 89 4.97 2.99 -7.59
C PHE A 89 3.52 2.69 -7.23
N PHE A 90 3.16 1.42 -7.30
CA PHE A 90 1.91 0.88 -6.78
C PHE A 90 2.16 0.02 -5.58
N LEU A 91 1.16 -0.07 -4.70
CA LEU A 91 1.13 -1.03 -3.61
C LEU A 91 -0.13 -1.88 -3.68
N GLU A 92 0.04 -3.19 -3.46
CA GLU A 92 -1.05 -4.16 -3.30
C GLU A 92 -1.01 -4.77 -1.90
N ALA A 93 -2.09 -4.59 -1.16
CA ALA A 93 -2.26 -5.15 0.18
C ALA A 93 -2.77 -6.59 0.08
N LYS A 94 -2.49 -7.39 1.10
CA LYS A 94 -3.11 -8.70 1.29
C LYS A 94 -3.42 -8.91 2.76
N LYS A 95 -4.33 -9.84 3.07
CA LYS A 95 -4.52 -10.32 4.44
C LYS A 95 -3.20 -10.90 4.98
N PRO A 96 -2.89 -10.77 6.28
CA PRO A 96 -1.66 -11.31 6.87
C PRO A 96 -1.55 -12.83 6.82
N SER A 97 -2.69 -13.52 6.65
CA SER A 97 -2.75 -14.97 6.40
C SER A 97 -2.26 -15.38 5.01
N ILE A 98 -2.11 -14.45 4.07
CA ILE A 98 -1.57 -14.72 2.75
C ILE A 98 -0.04 -14.64 2.79
N GLN A 99 0.62 -15.78 2.55
CA GLN A 99 2.08 -15.84 2.52
C GLN A 99 2.63 -15.29 1.19
N ILE A 100 2.82 -13.97 1.12
CA ILE A 100 3.19 -13.26 -0.12
C ILE A 100 4.54 -13.68 -0.71
N LYS A 101 5.49 -14.13 0.13
CA LYS A 101 6.85 -14.53 -0.30
C LYS A 101 6.84 -15.56 -1.43
N ASN A 102 5.91 -16.51 -1.38
CA ASN A 102 5.82 -17.61 -2.34
C ASN A 102 4.52 -17.55 -3.18
N ASN A 103 3.78 -16.44 -3.12
CA ASN A 103 2.52 -16.31 -3.82
C ASN A 103 2.73 -15.72 -5.23
N ALA A 104 2.83 -16.61 -6.22
CA ALA A 104 3.02 -16.23 -7.62
C ALA A 104 1.91 -15.32 -8.16
N GLN A 105 0.66 -15.52 -7.72
CA GLN A 105 -0.48 -14.71 -8.17
C GLN A 105 -0.39 -13.28 -7.64
N ALA A 106 -0.07 -13.09 -6.36
CA ALA A 106 0.14 -11.78 -5.76
C ALA A 106 1.32 -11.05 -6.41
N ALA A 107 2.45 -11.75 -6.60
CA ALA A 107 3.61 -11.20 -7.29
C ALA A 107 3.28 -10.79 -8.73
N PHE A 108 2.51 -11.61 -9.46
CA PHE A 108 2.10 -11.29 -10.82
C PHE A 108 1.16 -10.08 -10.88
N GLN A 109 0.21 -9.97 -9.95
CA GLN A 109 -0.72 -8.84 -9.86
C GLN A 109 0.03 -7.51 -9.76
N VAL A 110 0.90 -7.35 -8.77
CA VAL A 110 1.60 -6.08 -8.53
C VAL A 110 2.61 -5.74 -9.63
N ARG A 111 3.30 -6.75 -10.18
CA ARG A 111 4.25 -6.56 -11.29
C ARG A 111 3.56 -6.15 -12.58
N ARG A 112 2.36 -6.68 -12.84
CA ARG A 112 1.58 -6.33 -14.03
C ARG A 112 1.21 -4.86 -14.03
N TYR A 113 0.83 -4.29 -12.88
CA TYR A 113 0.57 -2.86 -12.76
C TYR A 113 1.81 -2.02 -13.05
N GLY A 114 2.93 -2.34 -12.39
CA GLY A 114 4.20 -1.64 -12.60
C GLY A 114 4.64 -1.67 -14.07
N TRP A 115 4.59 -2.85 -14.71
CA TRP A 115 4.91 -3.01 -16.13
C TRP A 115 3.99 -2.18 -17.04
N SER A 116 2.67 -2.25 -16.84
CA SER A 116 1.71 -1.51 -17.67
C SER A 116 1.86 0.01 -17.55
N ALA A 117 2.27 0.51 -16.39
CA ALA A 117 2.52 1.93 -16.16
C ALA A 117 3.99 2.35 -16.37
N LYS A 118 4.87 1.44 -16.81
CA LYS A 118 6.32 1.66 -16.97
C LYS A 118 7.01 2.16 -15.70
N LEU A 119 6.59 1.65 -14.54
CA LEU A 119 7.17 2.00 -13.24
C LEU A 119 8.27 0.99 -12.85
N PRO A 120 9.39 1.46 -12.27
CA PRO A 120 10.49 0.60 -11.85
C PRO A 120 10.27 -0.09 -10.51
N LEU A 121 9.23 0.32 -9.75
CA LEU A 121 8.94 -0.17 -8.40
C LEU A 121 7.46 -0.54 -8.27
N SER A 122 7.22 -1.67 -7.60
CA SER A 122 5.93 -2.23 -7.20
C SER A 122 6.12 -2.88 -5.84
N ILE A 123 5.20 -2.64 -4.91
CA ILE A 123 5.25 -3.14 -3.53
C ILE A 123 4.08 -4.09 -3.27
#